data_AF-A0A238W6J8-F1
#
_entry.id   AF-A0A238W6J8-F1
#
_cell.length_a   1.000
_cell.length_b   1.000
_cell.length_c   1.000
_cell.angle_alpha   90.00
_cell.angle_beta   90.00
_cell.angle_gamma   90.00
#
_symmetry.space_group_name_H-M   'P 1'
#
loop_
_entity.id
_entity.type
_entity.pdbx_description
1 polymer ?
#
loop_
_entity_poly.entity_id
_entity_poly.type
_entity_poly.pdbx_seq_one_letter_code
_entity_poly.pdbx_strand_id
1 'polypeptide(L)'
;MKNLLQLSIVICCLTFSSCNSQEITNNTSLNYIAQTRGYIYTIQLNNNKLELNNNTNIKITTLSIDQKKELEQQLLKINFKQLTNNIHNEDLAVDKAIKGTFDLNFESKQYHFDFNHNKLPENIQELIVLLEKFTQ
;
A
#
# COMPACT_ATOMS: atom_id res chain seq x y z
N MET A 1 43.09 -32.66 -46.29
CA MET A 1 42.41 -33.88 -45.79
C MET A 1 42.72 -33.97 -44.31
N LYS A 2 41.78 -33.50 -43.48
CA LYS A 2 40.89 -34.32 -42.62
C LYS A 2 41.63 -34.99 -41.46
N ASN A 3 41.46 -34.41 -40.27
CA ASN A 3 40.97 -35.02 -39.01
C ASN A 3 41.32 -34.03 -37.88
N LEU A 4 40.38 -33.26 -37.29
CA LEU A 4 39.38 -33.68 -36.27
C LEU A 4 40.03 -34.64 -35.26
N LEU A 5 40.02 -34.45 -33.95
CA LEU A 5 39.02 -33.89 -33.04
C LEU A 5 39.60 -34.02 -31.61
N GLN A 6 38.98 -33.35 -30.63
CA GLN A 6 39.14 -33.53 -29.18
C GLN A 6 40.40 -32.86 -28.59
N LEU A 7 40.27 -31.83 -27.76
CA LEU A 7 39.73 -32.01 -26.41
C LEU A 7 39.15 -30.68 -25.88
N SER A 8 37.88 -30.44 -26.14
CA SER A 8 37.09 -29.43 -25.45
C SER A 8 36.63 -30.01 -24.11
N ILE A 9 37.45 -29.86 -23.06
CA ILE A 9 37.05 -30.19 -21.69
C ILE A 9 36.83 -28.89 -20.93
N VAL A 10 35.53 -28.57 -20.81
CA VAL A 10 34.85 -28.26 -19.56
C VAL A 10 35.65 -27.39 -18.57
N ILE A 11 35.48 -26.08 -18.69
CA ILE A 11 35.41 -25.21 -17.51
C ILE A 11 34.00 -24.60 -17.51
N CYS A 12 33.06 -25.50 -17.24
CA CYS A 12 31.67 -25.23 -16.88
C CYS A 12 31.58 -25.12 -15.35
N CYS A 13 32.35 -24.18 -14.79
CA CYS A 13 32.31 -23.74 -13.39
C CYS A 13 32.88 -22.33 -13.49
N LEU A 14 32.10 -21.26 -13.54
CA LEU A 14 31.49 -20.64 -12.37
C LEU A 14 30.31 -19.82 -12.88
N THR A 15 29.15 -20.45 -13.06
CA THR A 15 27.88 -19.75 -12.96
C THR A 15 27.77 -19.28 -11.52
N PHE A 16 28.33 -18.11 -11.23
CA PHE A 16 28.01 -17.35 -10.03
C PHE A 16 26.50 -17.20 -10.01
N SER A 17 25.89 -18.11 -9.26
CA SER A 17 24.51 -18.05 -8.86
C SER A 17 24.43 -16.97 -7.79
N SER A 18 24.63 -15.70 -8.18
CA SER A 18 23.88 -14.63 -7.55
C SER A 18 22.49 -14.67 -8.18
N CYS A 19 21.78 -15.76 -7.89
CA CYS A 19 20.35 -15.68 -7.73
C CYS A 19 20.14 -14.77 -6.53
N ASN A 20 20.28 -13.46 -6.75
CA ASN A 20 19.50 -12.52 -5.99
C ASN A 20 18.09 -13.02 -6.23
N SER A 21 17.51 -13.70 -5.23
CA SER A 21 16.07 -13.75 -5.11
C SER A 21 15.66 -12.31 -5.34
N GLN A 22 15.13 -12.03 -6.53
CA GLN A 22 14.45 -10.78 -6.77
C GLN A 22 13.33 -10.87 -5.76
N GLU A 23 13.51 -10.23 -4.60
CA GLU A 23 12.40 -9.95 -3.70
C GLU A 23 11.37 -9.33 -4.63
N ILE A 24 10.33 -10.11 -4.91
CA ILE A 24 9.12 -9.60 -5.51
C ILE A 24 8.65 -8.61 -4.45
N THR A 25 9.07 -7.38 -4.63
CA THR A 25 8.71 -6.25 -3.81
C THR A 25 7.27 -6.02 -4.20
N ASN A 26 6.38 -6.79 -3.58
CA ASN A 26 4.95 -6.53 -3.59
C ASN A 26 4.80 -5.19 -2.87
N ASN A 27 5.06 -4.10 -3.58
CA ASN A 27 5.06 -2.78 -3.00
C ASN A 27 3.63 -2.44 -2.65
N THR A 28 3.33 -2.57 -1.36
CA THR A 28 2.09 -2.08 -0.79
C THR A 28 2.00 -0.59 -1.08
N SER A 29 0.93 -0.18 -1.77
CA SER A 29 0.65 1.24 -2.00
C SER A 29 -0.76 1.54 -1.53
N LEU A 30 -0.92 2.65 -0.83
CA LEU A 30 -2.21 3.11 -0.33
C LEU A 30 -2.40 4.56 -0.73
N ASN A 31 -3.58 4.89 -1.24
CA ASN A 31 -4.03 6.25 -1.43
C ASN A 31 -5.40 6.38 -0.78
N TYR A 32 -5.49 7.18 0.27
CA TYR A 32 -6.74 7.55 0.92
C TYR A 32 -6.95 9.04 0.77
N ILE A 33 -8.11 9.45 0.26
CA ILE A 33 -8.46 10.86 0.03
C ILE A 33 -9.86 11.12 0.58
N ALA A 34 -9.95 11.93 1.62
CA ALA A 34 -11.19 12.48 2.16
C ALA A 34 -11.16 14.00 2.01
N GLN A 35 -12.04 14.56 1.17
CA GLN A 35 -11.98 15.99 0.83
C GLN A 35 -13.38 16.58 0.61
N THR A 36 -13.58 17.79 1.13
CA THR A 36 -14.74 18.65 0.84
C THR A 36 -14.29 20.11 0.69
N ARG A 37 -15.25 21.02 0.49
CA ARG A 37 -14.97 22.45 0.43
C ARG A 37 -14.52 22.97 1.81
N GLY A 38 -13.21 23.04 2.02
CA GLY A 38 -12.59 23.54 3.25
C GLY A 38 -11.99 22.48 4.16
N TYR A 39 -12.03 21.21 3.76
CA TYR A 39 -11.41 20.11 4.49
C TYR A 39 -10.66 19.21 3.51
N ILE A 40 -9.42 18.86 3.84
CA ILE A 40 -8.65 17.83 3.14
C ILE A 40 -7.93 16.95 4.15
N TYR A 41 -8.06 15.65 3.96
CA TYR A 41 -7.32 14.63 4.68
C TYR A 41 -6.88 13.56 3.70
N THR A 42 -5.57 13.38 3.53
CA THR A 42 -5.01 12.39 2.63
C THR A 42 -3.93 11.57 3.29
N ILE A 43 -3.88 10.28 2.96
CA ILE A 43 -2.79 9.37 3.31
C ILE A 43 -2.28 8.74 2.03
N GLN A 44 -1.00 8.89 1.75
CA GLN A 44 -0.35 8.33 0.58
C GLN A 44 0.85 7.51 1.01
N LEU A 45 0.81 6.22 0.72
CA LEU A 45 1.93 5.30 0.85
C LEU A 45 2.34 4.86 -0.55
N ASN A 46 3.58 5.17 -0.92
CA ASN A 46 4.18 4.65 -2.14
C ASN A 46 5.57 4.10 -1.82
N ASN A 47 5.76 2.81 -2.09
CA ASN A 47 6.92 2.03 -1.65
C ASN A 47 7.06 2.07 -0.12
N ASN A 48 7.91 2.97 0.38
CA ASN A 48 8.19 3.11 1.81
C ASN A 48 7.90 4.53 2.29
N LYS A 49 7.56 5.45 1.39
CA LYS A 49 7.31 6.84 1.74
C LYS A 49 5.85 6.99 2.11
N LEU A 50 5.60 7.39 3.35
CA LEU A 50 4.27 7.70 3.87
C LEU A 50 4.14 9.22 3.97
N GLU A 51 3.11 9.76 3.36
CA GLU A 51 2.73 11.16 3.42
C GLU A 51 1.31 11.26 3.97
N LEU A 52 1.16 12.04 5.04
CA LEU A 52 -0.12 12.39 5.63
C LEU A 52 -0.32 13.89 5.48
N ASN A 53 -1.44 14.30 4.89
CA ASN A 53 -1.86 15.68 4.83
C ASN A 53 -3.18 15.83 5.57
N ASN A 54 -3.20 16.64 6.62
CA ASN A 54 -4.42 17.10 7.26
C ASN A 54 -4.48 18.62 7.12
N ASN A 55 -5.26 19.07 6.13
CA ASN A 55 -5.39 20.46 5.71
C ASN A 55 -4.08 21.10 5.26
N THR A 56 -3.41 21.81 6.15
CA THR A 56 -2.11 22.44 5.91
C THR A 56 -0.97 21.74 6.66
N ASN A 57 -1.30 20.76 7.49
CA ASN A 57 -0.31 19.98 8.24
C ASN A 57 0.10 18.75 7.42
N ILE A 58 1.24 18.86 6.75
CA ILE A 58 1.83 17.80 5.95
C ILE A 58 2.96 17.16 6.73
N LYS A 59 2.87 15.85 6.91
CA LYS A 59 3.90 15.02 7.54
C LYS A 59 4.37 13.97 6.56
N ILE A 60 5.68 13.81 6.46
CA ILE A 60 6.30 12.85 5.55
C ILE A 60 7.32 12.03 6.34
N THR A 61 7.26 10.71 6.19
CA THR A 61 8.21 9.79 6.79
C THR A 61 8.57 8.66 5.82
N THR A 62 9.68 7.97 6.09
CA THR A 62 10.02 6.72 5.42
C THR A 62 9.86 5.59 6.41
N LEU A 63 9.02 4.61 6.08
CA LEU A 63 8.75 3.46 6.95
C LEU A 63 10.00 2.58 7.10
N SER A 64 10.36 2.33 8.36
CA SER A 64 11.35 1.32 8.74
C SER A 64 10.86 -0.09 8.41
N ILE A 65 11.77 -1.07 8.44
CA ILE A 65 11.44 -2.48 8.18
C ILE A 65 10.38 -2.98 9.19
N ASP A 66 10.51 -2.62 10.47
CA ASP A 66 9.56 -3.02 11.51
C ASP A 66 8.17 -2.39 11.29
N GLN A 67 8.11 -1.11 10.93
CA GLN A 67 6.84 -0.43 10.62
C GLN A 67 6.15 -1.01 9.40
N LYS A 68 6.90 -1.42 8.37
CA LYS A 68 6.32 -2.12 7.21
C LYS A 68 5.74 -3.46 7.61
N LYS A 69 6.46 -4.22 8.42
CA LYS A 69 5.97 -5.51 8.93
C LYS A 69 4.70 -5.33 9.77
N GLU A 70 4.66 -4.32 10.63
CA GLU A 70 3.47 -3.97 11.42
C GLU A 70 2.29 -3.58 10.51
N LEU A 71 2.54 -2.78 9.46
CA LEU A 71 1.53 -2.43 8.45
C LEU A 71 0.99 -3.66 7.71
N GLU A 72 1.87 -4.52 7.19
CA GLU A 72 1.49 -5.74 6.49
C GLU A 72 0.66 -6.66 7.39
N GLN A 73 1.07 -6.83 8.64
CA GLN A 73 0.31 -7.58 9.64
C GLN A 73 -1.08 -6.98 9.88
N GLN A 74 -1.21 -5.65 9.92
CA GLN A 74 -2.51 -5.01 10.07
C GLN A 74 -3.38 -5.22 8.82
N LEU A 75 -2.81 -5.08 7.61
CA LEU A 75 -3.53 -5.33 6.35
C LEU A 75 -4.01 -6.78 6.23
N LEU A 76 -3.22 -7.75 6.68
CA LEU A 76 -3.60 -9.17 6.67
C LEU A 76 -4.80 -9.50 7.58
N LYS A 77 -5.06 -8.70 8.61
CA LYS A 77 -6.24 -8.87 9.48
C LYS A 77 -7.54 -8.41 8.80
N ILE A 78 -7.44 -7.58 7.75
CA ILE A 78 -8.58 -6.99 7.09
C ILE A 78 -9.16 -7.99 6.08
N ASN A 79 -10.40 -8.42 6.31
CA ASN A 79 -11.12 -9.19 5.30
C ASN A 79 -11.71 -8.27 4.23
N PHE A 80 -10.88 -7.85 3.27
CA PHE A 80 -11.30 -6.93 2.20
C PHE A 80 -12.48 -7.43 1.35
N LYS A 81 -12.71 -8.75 1.28
CA LYS A 81 -13.85 -9.31 0.55
C LYS A 81 -15.21 -9.05 1.22
N GLN A 82 -15.20 -8.81 2.53
CA GLN A 82 -16.40 -8.51 3.31
C GLN A 82 -16.62 -7.00 3.49
N LEU A 83 -15.66 -6.18 3.11
CA LEU A 83 -15.83 -4.73 3.13
C LEU A 83 -16.79 -4.30 2.02
N THR A 84 -17.61 -3.30 2.34
CA THR A 84 -18.52 -2.67 1.41
C THR A 84 -18.41 -1.16 1.54
N ASN A 85 -18.68 -0.46 0.45
CA ASN A 85 -18.86 0.99 0.49
C ASN A 85 -19.95 1.33 1.50
N ASN A 86 -19.73 2.37 2.30
CA ASN A 86 -20.70 2.82 3.31
C ASN A 86 -21.03 4.31 3.16
N ILE A 87 -20.87 4.84 1.94
CA ILE A 87 -21.30 6.17 1.57
C ILE A 87 -22.56 6.11 0.71
N HIS A 88 -23.51 7.02 0.98
CA HIS A 88 -24.73 7.19 0.21
C HIS A 88 -24.76 8.58 -0.43
N ASN A 89 -25.23 8.67 -1.68
CA ASN A 89 -25.31 9.94 -2.40
C ASN A 89 -26.18 10.98 -1.70
N GLU A 90 -27.23 10.51 -1.01
CA GLU A 90 -28.13 11.36 -0.22
C GLU A 90 -27.39 12.07 0.91
N ASP A 91 -26.44 11.41 1.56
CA ASP A 91 -25.64 12.01 2.64
C ASP A 91 -24.61 13.02 2.10
N LEU A 92 -24.10 12.78 0.88
CA LEU A 92 -23.19 13.71 0.20
C LEU A 92 -23.91 14.98 -0.26
N ALA A 93 -25.14 14.86 -0.76
CA ALA A 93 -25.90 15.98 -1.34
C ALA A 93 -26.28 17.06 -0.32
N VAL A 94 -26.29 16.73 0.97
CA VAL A 94 -26.62 17.65 2.07
C VAL A 94 -25.43 17.86 3.03
N ASP A 95 -24.20 17.62 2.55
CA ASP A 95 -22.95 17.79 3.31
C ASP A 95 -22.93 17.05 4.67
N LYS A 96 -23.69 15.95 4.82
CA LYS A 96 -23.72 15.14 6.05
C LYS A 96 -22.53 14.19 6.18
N ALA A 97 -21.89 13.88 5.06
CA ALA A 97 -20.78 12.94 5.00
C ALA A 97 -19.63 13.49 4.18
N ILE A 98 -18.42 13.13 4.58
CA ILE A 98 -17.20 13.38 3.81
C ILE A 98 -16.88 12.08 3.09
N LYS A 99 -16.92 12.09 1.76
CA LYS A 99 -16.49 10.93 0.96
C LYS A 99 -14.99 10.73 1.13
N GLY A 100 -14.60 9.56 1.63
CA GLY A 100 -13.23 9.08 1.67
C GLY A 100 -13.02 7.96 0.66
N THR A 101 -12.27 8.22 -0.41
CA THR A 101 -11.89 7.19 -1.39
C THR A 101 -10.63 6.49 -0.92
N PHE A 102 -10.68 5.17 -0.84
CA PHE A 102 -9.61 4.28 -0.38
C PHE A 102 -9.17 3.38 -1.54
N ASP A 103 -7.93 3.54 -1.98
CA ASP A 103 -7.29 2.72 -3.01
C ASP A 103 -6.07 2.02 -2.42
N LEU A 104 -6.06 0.68 -2.43
CA LEU A 104 -4.97 -0.12 -1.89
C LEU A 104 -4.50 -1.13 -2.94
N ASN A 105 -3.20 -1.16 -3.19
CA ASN A 105 -2.53 -2.31 -3.82
C ASN A 105 -1.81 -3.09 -2.73
N PHE A 106 -2.19 -4.36 -2.55
CA PHE A 106 -1.63 -5.24 -1.54
C PHE A 106 -1.68 -6.70 -2.04
N GLU A 107 -0.57 -7.45 -1.93
CA GLU A 107 -0.44 -8.81 -2.46
C GLU A 107 -0.87 -8.96 -3.93
N SER A 108 -0.45 -8.01 -4.78
CA SER A 108 -0.82 -7.96 -6.20
C SER A 108 -2.34 -7.86 -6.46
N LYS A 109 -3.14 -7.52 -5.45
CA LYS A 109 -4.57 -7.24 -5.57
C LYS A 109 -4.81 -5.75 -5.40
N GLN A 110 -5.75 -5.24 -6.16
CA GLN A 110 -6.23 -3.87 -6.04
C GLN A 110 -7.58 -3.87 -5.32
N TYR A 111 -7.72 -3.00 -4.34
CA TYR A 111 -8.94 -2.77 -3.59
C TYR A 111 -9.33 -1.31 -3.72
N HIS A 112 -10.60 -1.07 -3.97
CA HIS A 112 -11.17 0.26 -4.08
C HIS A 112 -12.46 0.31 -3.25
N PHE A 113 -12.54 1.27 -2.34
CA PHE A 113 -13.73 1.51 -1.53
C PHE A 113 -14.01 2.99 -1.39
N ASP A 114 -15.30 3.30 -1.35
CA ASP A 114 -15.78 4.63 -1.01
C ASP A 114 -16.44 4.58 0.37
N PHE A 115 -15.82 5.26 1.34
CA PHE A 115 -16.28 5.29 2.72
C PHE A 115 -16.84 6.67 3.09
N ASN A 116 -17.71 6.69 4.10
CA ASN A 116 -17.95 7.87 4.90
C ASN A 116 -16.77 8.05 5.86
N HIS A 117 -15.93 9.07 5.63
CA HIS A 117 -14.77 9.35 6.47
C HIS A 117 -15.14 9.51 7.96
N ASN A 118 -16.34 10.02 8.26
CA ASN A 118 -16.81 10.19 9.64
C ASN A 118 -17.26 8.87 10.30
N LYS A 119 -17.41 7.79 9.53
CA LYS A 119 -17.92 6.48 9.96
C LYS A 119 -17.19 5.36 9.22
N LEU A 120 -15.87 5.29 9.36
CA LEU A 120 -15.08 4.24 8.74
C LEU A 120 -15.40 2.87 9.36
N PRO A 121 -15.27 1.77 8.59
CA PRO A 121 -15.19 0.43 9.17
C PRO A 121 -14.05 0.37 10.20
N GLU A 122 -14.28 -0.32 11.32
CA GLU A 122 -13.35 -0.36 12.47
C GLU A 122 -11.93 -0.73 12.05
N ASN A 123 -11.77 -1.77 11.22
CA ASN A 123 -10.48 -2.21 10.72
C ASN A 123 -9.76 -1.21 9.79
N ILE A 124 -10.51 -0.40 9.04
CA ILE A 124 -9.97 0.70 8.23
C ILE A 124 -9.58 1.87 9.13
N GLN A 125 -10.37 2.16 10.17
CA GLN A 125 -10.03 3.18 11.15
C GLN A 125 -8.75 2.82 11.91
N GLU A 126 -8.60 1.57 12.35
CA GLU A 126 -7.37 1.08 12.98
C GLU A 126 -6.15 1.20 12.06
N LEU A 127 -6.30 0.85 10.78
CA LEU A 127 -5.25 1.01 9.78
C LEU A 127 -4.82 2.48 9.63
N ILE A 128 -5.79 3.40 9.56
CA ILE A 128 -5.51 4.83 9.47
C ILE A 128 -4.74 5.30 10.72
N VAL A 129 -5.23 4.97 11.92
CA VAL A 129 -4.57 5.34 13.18
C VAL A 129 -3.13 4.83 13.25
N LEU A 130 -2.87 3.61 12.78
CA LEU A 130 -1.53 3.05 12.67
C LEU A 130 -0.62 3.90 11.77
N LEU A 131 -1.11 4.29 10.60
CA LEU A 131 -0.37 5.13 9.66
C LEU A 131 -0.10 6.53 10.23
N GLU A 132 -1.08 7.13 10.93
CA GLU A 132 -0.87 8.41 11.61
C GLU A 132 0.26 8.30 12.63
N LYS A 133 0.28 7.24 13.44
CA LYS A 133 1.32 6.97 14.45
C LYS A 133 2.72 6.91 13.84
N PHE A 134 2.88 6.39 12.63
CA PHE A 134 4.19 6.34 11.96
C PHE A 134 4.72 7.72 11.56
N THR A 135 3.84 8.72 11.46
CA THR A 135 4.18 10.10 11.12
C THR A 135 4.30 11.02 12.33
N GLN A 136 4.11 10.52 13.56
CA GLN A 136 4.21 11.31 14.79
C GLN A 136 5.65 11.60 15.19
#